data_AF-A0A938CPC5-F1
#
_entry.id   AF-A0A938CPC5-F1
#
_cell.length_a   1.000
_cell.length_b   1.000
_cell.length_c   1.000
_cell.angle_alpha   90.00
_cell.angle_beta   90.00
_cell.angle_gamma   90.00
#
_symmetry.space_group_name_H-M   'P 1'
#
loop_
_entity.id
_entity.type
_entity.pdbx_description
1 polymer ?
#
loop_
_entity_poly.entity_id
_entity_poly.type
_entity_poly.pdbx_seq_one_letter_code
_entity_poly.pdbx_strand_id
1 'polypeptide(L)' 'MGSFSIWHWALVIVVVVLLFGRGKISDLMGDVAKGIKSFKKGMADDETGGEQKPIEQQTAAKSEAEKAKS' A
#
# COMPACT_ATOMS: atom_id res chain seq x y z
N MET A 1 31.09 8.79 15.26
CA MET A 1 29.87 9.54 14.93
C MET A 1 28.91 8.60 14.22
N GLY A 2 28.44 7.56 14.93
CA GLY A 2 27.60 6.50 14.36
C GLY A 2 26.16 6.96 14.33
N SER A 3 25.77 7.55 13.21
CA SER A 3 24.43 8.01 12.91
C SER A 3 23.43 6.90 13.22
N PHE A 4 22.61 7.12 14.26
CA PHE A 4 21.36 6.45 14.59
C PHE A 4 21.19 5.04 13.99
N SER A 5 21.71 4.07 14.72
CA SER A 5 21.60 2.63 14.48
C SER A 5 20.20 2.24 13.98
N ILE A 6 20.11 1.22 13.12
CA ILE A 6 18.83 0.68 12.56
C ILE A 6 17.77 0.45 13.66
N TRP A 7 18.22 0.16 14.88
CA TRP A 7 17.38 0.04 16.08
C TRP A 7 16.63 1.32 16.47
N HIS A 8 17.22 2.50 16.24
CA HIS A 8 16.57 3.79 16.47
C HIS A 8 15.40 4.01 15.50
N TRP A 9 15.61 3.71 14.22
CA TRP A 9 14.56 3.83 13.20
C TRP A 9 13.37 2.90 13.47
N ALA A 10 13.62 1.68 13.96
CA ALA A 10 12.55 0.78 14.40
C ALA A 10 11.69 1.39 15.53
N LEU A 11 12.33 1.96 16.56
CA LEU A 11 11.63 2.64 17.66
C LEU A 11 10.84 3.87 17.18
N VAL A 12 11.42 4.67 16.28
CA VAL A 12 10.74 5.85 15.72
C VAL A 12 9.50 5.44 14.93
N ILE A 13 9.60 4.40 14.07
CA ILE A 13 8.44 3.90 13.32
C ILE A 13 7.34 3.40 14.26
N VAL A 14 7.69 2.68 15.32
CA VAL A 14 6.71 2.22 16.32
C VAL A 14 5.96 3.41 16.94
N VAL A 15 6.67 4.46 17.35
CA VAL A 15 6.04 5.66 17.93
C VAL A 15 5.16 6.37 16.91
N VAL A 16 5.60 6.52 15.67
CA VAL A 16 4.80 7.14 14.59
C VAL A 16 3.52 6.33 14.34
N VAL A 17 3.60 5.00 14.28
CA VAL A 17 2.42 4.14 14.08
C VAL A 17 1.45 4.24 15.25
N LEU A 18 1.94 4.39 16.49
CA LEU A 18 1.09 4.56 17.67
C LEU A 18 0.41 5.94 17.70
N LEU A 19 1.11 7.01 17.30
CA LEU A 19 0.55 8.38 17.30
C LEU A 19 -0.48 8.60 16.18
N PHE A 20 -0.20 8.11 14.98
CA PHE A 20 -1.08 8.28 13.83
C PHE A 20 -2.14 7.17 13.72
N GLY A 21 -1.91 6.03 14.37
CA GLY A 21 -2.77 4.86 14.33
C GLY A 21 -2.72 4.11 12.99
N ARG A 22 -2.89 2.78 13.05
CA ARG A 22 -2.82 1.89 11.88
C ARG A 22 -3.79 2.23 10.74
N GLY A 23 -4.94 2.85 11.04
CA GLY A 23 -5.96 3.17 10.03
C GLY A 23 -5.50 4.24 9.04
N LYS A 24 -4.98 5.37 9.54
CA LYS A 24 -4.53 6.50 8.71
C LYS A 24 -3.32 6.13 7.85
N ILE A 25 -2.39 5.36 8.41
CA ILE A 25 -1.19 4.90 7.69
C ILE A 25 -1.56 3.90 6.60
N SER A 26 -2.52 2.99 6.83
CA SER A 26 -2.92 2.01 5.82
C SER A 26 -3.63 2.65 4.62
N ASP A 27 -4.53 3.61 4.84
CA ASP A 27 -5.21 4.33 3.76
C ASP A 27 -4.21 5.15 2.92
N LEU A 28 -3.33 5.92 3.60
CA LEU A 28 -2.30 6.72 2.93
C LEU A 28 -1.30 5.84 2.16
N MET A 29 -0.87 4.72 2.76
CA MET A 29 0.06 3.81 2.10
C MET A 29 -0.59 3.09 0.91
N GLY A 30 -1.90 2.84 0.94
CA GLY A 30 -2.65 2.31 -0.18
C GLY A 30 -2.68 3.25 -1.39
N ASP A 31 -2.92 4.54 -1.16
CA ASP A 31 -2.94 5.55 -2.24
C ASP A 31 -1.53 5.85 -2.78
N VAL A 32 -0.53 5.89 -1.90
CA VAL A 32 0.89 6.00 -2.30
C VAL A 32 1.31 4.77 -3.10
N ALA A 33 0.92 3.56 -2.68
CA ALA A 33 1.24 2.33 -3.41
C ALA A 33 0.60 2.29 -4.80
N LYS A 34 -0.66 2.74 -4.95
CA LYS A 34 -1.30 2.87 -6.27
C LYS A 34 -0.57 3.89 -7.15
N GLY A 35 -0.20 5.05 -6.61
CA GLY A 35 0.55 6.07 -7.35
C GLY A 35 1.91 5.57 -7.84
N ILE A 36 2.69 4.93 -6.96
CA ILE A 36 4.00 4.36 -7.31
C ILE A 36 3.84 3.19 -8.30
N LYS A 37 2.79 2.37 -8.16
CA LYS A 37 2.53 1.25 -9.09
C LYS A 37 2.20 1.75 -10.49
N SER A 38 1.36 2.78 -10.62
CA SER A 38 1.05 3.42 -11.90
C SER A 38 2.27 4.12 -12.49
N PHE A 39 3.10 4.76 -11.67
CA PHE A 39 4.35 5.38 -12.12
C PHE A 39 5.34 4.33 -12.65
N LYS A 40 5.53 3.23 -11.92
CA LYS A 40 6.40 2.13 -12.34
C LYS A 40 5.88 1.45 -13.60
N LYS A 41 4.56 1.28 -13.72
CA LYS A 41 3.90 0.70 -14.90
C LYS A 41 4.04 1.60 -16.12
N GLY A 42 3.90 2.92 -15.96
CA GLY A 42 4.14 3.90 -17.01
C GLY A 42 5.59 3.95 -17.48
N MET A 43 6.57 3.87 -16.56
CA MET A 43 7.99 3.77 -16.94
C MET A 43 8.34 2.42 -17.61
N ALA A 44 7.78 1.33 -17.11
CA ALA A 44 8.01 0.01 -17.71
C ALA A 44 7.37 -0.14 -19.11
N ASP A 45 6.26 0.57 -19.37
CA ASP A 45 5.62 0.62 -20.69
C ASP A 45 6.49 1.35 -21.73
N ASP A 46 7.24 2.37 -21.28
CA ASP A 46 8.17 3.15 -22.11
C ASP A 46 9.46 2.36 -22.43
N GLU A 47 9.94 1.54 -21.48
CA GLU A 47 11.15 0.71 -21.68
C GLU A 47 10.89 -0.66 -22.32
N THR A 48 9.69 -1.22 -22.15
CA THR A 48 9.31 -2.53 -22.69
C THR A 48 7.94 -2.43 -23.34
N GLY A 49 7.93 -2.18 -24.66
CA GLY A 49 6.70 -2.07 -25.43
C GLY A 49 5.78 -3.27 -25.22
N GLY A 50 4.69 -3.03 -24.47
CA GLY A 50 3.49 -3.85 -24.41
C GLY A 50 3.59 -5.20 -23.71
N GLU A 51 3.31 -5.22 -22.39
CA GLU A 51 2.44 -6.28 -21.84
C GLU A 51 1.89 -5.87 -20.46
N GLN A 52 0.60 -5.55 -20.41
CA GLN A 52 -0.06 -5.11 -19.19
C GLN A 52 -1.28 -5.97 -18.88
N LYS A 53 -1.07 -7.03 -18.09
CA LYS A 53 -2.16 -7.75 -17.39
C LYS A 53 -2.89 -6.77 -16.45
N PRO A 54 -4.24 -6.65 -16.53
CA PRO A 54 -5.02 -5.78 -15.66
C PRO A 54 -4.78 -6.14 -14.20
N ILE A 55 -4.35 -5.15 -13.42
CA ILE A 55 -4.38 -5.22 -11.96
C ILE A 55 -5.83 -4.95 -11.54
N GLU A 56 -6.65 -5.97 -11.77
CA GLU A 56 -8.06 -5.96 -11.43
C GLU A 56 -8.22 -5.94 -9.91
N GLN A 57 -9.08 -5.04 -9.52
CA GLN A 57 -9.43 -4.64 -8.17
C GLN A 57 -10.30 -5.75 -7.56
N GLN A 58 -9.69 -6.86 -7.15
CA GLN A 58 -10.38 -7.90 -6.41
C GLN A 58 -9.90 -7.91 -4.97
N THR A 59 -10.73 -7.40 -4.07
CA THR A 59 -11.21 -8.07 -2.83
C THR A 59 -11.57 -7.01 -1.78
N ALA A 60 -12.72 -7.25 -1.14
CA ALA A 60 -13.26 -6.58 0.06
C ALA A 60 -14.12 -5.32 -0.15
N ALA A 61 -15.30 -5.48 -0.78
CA ALA A 61 -16.53 -4.75 -0.39
C ALA A 61 -17.82 -5.21 -1.10
N LYS A 62 -18.02 -6.51 -1.43
CA LYS A 62 -19.36 -6.99 -1.86
C LYS A 62 -19.56 -8.50 -1.81
N SER A 63 -19.48 -9.14 -0.63
CA SER A 63 -20.07 -10.48 -0.44
C SER A 63 -20.17 -10.90 1.04
N GLU A 64 -20.70 -10.07 1.94
CA GLU A 64 -21.06 -10.52 3.31
C GLU A 64 -22.44 -10.03 3.78
N ALA A 65 -23.37 -9.73 2.85
CA ALA A 65 -24.74 -9.32 3.18
C ALA A 65 -25.84 -10.13 2.45
N GLU A 66 -25.56 -11.38 2.05
CA GLU A 66 -26.58 -12.27 1.46
C GLU A 66 -26.51 -13.72 2.00
N LYS A 67 -26.21 -13.86 3.30
CA LYS A 67 -26.47 -15.10 4.04
C LYS A 67 -27.14 -14.82 5.39
N ALA A 68 -28.09 -13.90 5.38
CA ALA A 68 -29.13 -13.81 6.38
C ALA A 68 -30.44 -13.76 5.60
N LYS A 69 -31.18 -14.89 5.60
CA LYS A 69 -32.53 -15.07 5.04
C LYS A 69 -32.61 -15.53 3.57
N SER A 70 -32.26 -16.79 3.33
CA SER A 70 -33.06 -17.74 2.52
C SER A 70 -32.65 -19.16 2.89
#